data_AF-A0A834KU98-F1
#
_entry.id   AF-A0A834KU98-F1
#
_cell.length_a   1.000
_cell.length_b   1.000
_cell.length_c   1.000
_cell.angle_alpha   90.00
_cell.angle_beta   90.00
_cell.angle_gamma   90.00
#
_symmetry.space_group_name_H-M   'P 1'
#
loop_
_entity.id
_entity.type
_entity.pdbx_description
1 polymer ?
#
loop_
_entity_poly.entity_id
_entity_poly.type
_entity_poly.pdbx_seq_one_letter_code
_entity_poly.pdbx_strand_id
1 'polypeptide(L)'
;MAGVSDCFSIGSTVACKTCYNKEIEGEVLAFDPQTKMLILKCPASNGRPSLNDVHIVNLSLVSDVQVKREVSPTTSEPPQSLNLQMLNRRVRNQIEEKKRLVMALQAGVSPEGQKLFIAISKTIQDITWNGANIVVFDNVTIRPPYKVDNVHGNEDSGAYKHVKKVVEKHIKDTAASAQVQQQREQQQQPQKGKVPLFESKKGDRSNGLFKRRNHCKIDTPVIDIGILN
;
A
#
# COMPACT_ATOMS: atom_id res chain seq x y z
N MET A 1 -21.32 19.19 37.87
CA MET A 1 -20.93 18.30 36.75
C MET A 1 -19.85 19.03 35.97
N ALA A 2 -18.57 18.79 36.28
CA ALA A 2 -17.46 19.46 35.58
C ALA A 2 -17.40 18.90 34.16
N GLY A 3 -17.47 19.78 33.16
CA GLY A 3 -17.42 19.42 31.75
C GLY A 3 -16.13 18.67 31.44
N VAL A 4 -16.23 17.71 30.53
CA VAL A 4 -15.08 17.06 29.91
C VAL A 4 -14.23 18.19 29.31
N SER A 5 -13.13 18.52 29.97
CA SER A 5 -12.25 19.60 29.58
C SER A 5 -11.72 19.33 28.17
N ASP A 6 -11.91 20.26 27.25
CA ASP A 6 -11.27 20.27 25.94
C ASP A 6 -9.75 20.39 26.15
N CYS A 7 -9.05 19.26 26.29
CA CYS A 7 -7.64 19.25 26.70
C CYS A 7 -6.70 19.92 25.68
N PHE A 8 -7.13 20.03 24.41
CA PHE A 8 -6.35 20.61 23.32
C PHE A 8 -7.24 21.44 22.41
N SER A 9 -7.15 22.76 22.48
CA SER A 9 -7.86 23.66 21.57
C SER A 9 -7.25 23.60 20.16
N ILE A 10 -8.10 23.48 19.13
CA ILE A 10 -7.67 23.49 17.72
C ILE A 10 -6.87 24.77 17.44
N GLY A 11 -5.74 24.64 16.73
CA GLY A 11 -4.81 25.73 16.45
C GLY A 11 -3.75 25.97 17.55
N SER A 12 -3.88 25.33 18.71
CA SER A 12 -2.85 25.38 19.75
C SER A 12 -1.59 24.65 19.33
N THR A 13 -0.43 25.09 19.79
CA THR A 13 0.84 24.37 19.57
C THR A 13 1.11 23.43 20.73
N VAL A 14 1.25 22.14 20.42
CA VAL A 14 1.50 21.08 21.39
C VAL A 14 2.81 20.38 21.05
N ALA A 15 3.62 20.15 22.08
CA ALA A 15 4.81 19.32 22.02
C ALA A 15 4.54 17.99 22.72
N CYS A 16 4.82 16.88 22.04
CA CYS A 16 4.65 15.53 22.54
C CYS A 16 5.99 14.79 22.52
N LYS A 17 6.29 14.05 23.58
CA LYS A 17 7.42 13.13 23.64
C LYS A 17 6.94 11.69 23.65
N THR A 18 7.11 11.00 22.53
CA THR A 18 6.73 9.58 22.40
C THR A 18 7.52 8.68 23.35
N CYS A 19 7.02 7.46 23.60
CA CYS A 19 7.74 6.43 24.36
C CYS A 19 9.11 6.03 23.80
N TYR A 20 9.43 6.41 22.56
CA TYR A 20 10.75 6.23 21.94
C TYR A 20 11.66 7.46 22.09
N ASN A 21 11.31 8.41 22.97
CA ASN A 21 12.00 9.70 23.13
C ASN A 21 12.04 10.57 21.84
N LYS A 22 11.18 10.28 20.85
CA LYS A 22 10.99 11.17 19.71
C LYS A 22 10.06 12.31 20.11
N GLU A 23 10.52 13.54 19.92
CA GLU A 23 9.76 14.76 20.15
C GLU A 23 9.06 15.17 18.85
N ILE A 24 7.80 15.56 18.99
CA ILE A 24 6.94 16.02 17.89
C ILE A 24 6.27 17.31 18.37
N GLU A 25 6.45 18.39 17.65
CA GLU A 25 5.84 19.68 17.95
C GLU A 25 5.06 20.17 16.74
N GLY A 26 3.79 20.51 16.95
CA GLY A 26 2.93 20.96 15.88
C GLY A 26 1.65 21.64 16.35
N GLU A 27 0.93 22.18 15.37
CA GLU A 27 -0.38 22.79 15.55
C GLU A 27 -1.47 21.71 15.62
N VAL A 28 -2.36 21.79 16.60
CA VAL A 28 -3.46 20.84 16.78
C VAL A 28 -4.50 21.04 15.67
N LEU A 29 -4.66 20.04 14.81
CA LEU A 29 -5.71 20.01 13.80
C LEU A 29 -7.01 19.41 14.33
N ALA A 30 -6.89 18.34 15.11
CA ALA A 30 -8.03 17.64 15.70
C ALA A 30 -7.57 16.82 16.91
N PHE A 31 -8.49 16.62 17.85
CA PHE A 31 -8.31 15.74 18.99
C PHE A 31 -9.56 14.88 19.14
N ASP A 32 -9.39 13.56 19.21
CA ASP A 32 -10.45 12.63 19.57
C ASP A 32 -10.25 12.16 21.01
N PRO A 33 -11.08 12.62 21.98
CA PRO A 33 -10.99 12.21 23.37
C PRO A 33 -11.21 10.71 23.59
N GLN A 34 -12.02 10.05 22.77
CA GLN A 34 -12.36 8.63 22.97
C GLN A 34 -11.17 7.72 22.67
N THR A 35 -10.55 7.90 21.52
CA THR A 35 -9.39 7.09 21.10
C THR A 35 -8.07 7.68 21.60
N LYS A 36 -8.09 8.87 22.21
CA LYS A 36 -6.92 9.64 22.64
C LYS A 36 -5.96 9.91 21.48
N MET A 37 -6.51 10.20 20.31
CA MET A 37 -5.75 10.48 19.10
C MET A 37 -5.64 11.98 18.90
N LEU A 38 -4.40 12.48 18.88
CA LEU A 38 -4.07 13.88 18.64
C LEU A 38 -3.47 14.03 17.25
N ILE A 39 -4.07 14.88 16.42
CA ILE A 39 -3.59 15.15 15.06
C ILE A 39 -2.84 16.48 15.06
N LEU A 40 -1.56 16.44 14.73
CA LEU A 40 -0.66 17.60 14.70
C LEU A 40 -0.22 17.90 13.27
N LYS A 41 -0.23 19.18 12.91
CA LYS A 41 0.38 19.73 11.71
C LYS A 41 1.76 20.27 12.05
N CYS A 42 2.78 19.70 11.45
CA CYS A 42 4.19 20.08 11.61
C CYS A 42 4.71 20.68 10.30
N PRO A 43 5.73 21.56 10.36
CA PRO A 43 6.46 21.97 9.17
C PRO A 43 7.02 20.75 8.43
N ALA A 44 7.01 20.79 7.09
CA ALA A 44 7.47 19.65 6.31
C ALA A 44 8.95 19.31 6.58
N SER A 45 9.25 18.03 6.84
CA SER A 45 10.61 17.55 7.09
C SER A 45 11.56 17.74 5.90
N ASN A 46 11.01 17.96 4.71
CA ASN A 46 11.76 18.23 3.47
C ASN A 46 12.08 19.72 3.25
N GLY A 47 11.69 20.61 4.17
CA GLY A 47 11.95 22.04 4.11
C GLY A 47 11.12 22.82 3.08
N ARG A 48 10.15 22.19 2.40
CA ARG A 48 9.27 22.88 1.45
C ARG A 48 8.19 23.67 2.20
N PRO A 49 8.16 25.02 2.09
CA PRO A 49 7.25 25.84 2.89
C PRO A 49 5.77 25.71 2.49
N SER A 50 5.47 25.16 1.31
CA SER A 50 4.10 24.91 0.84
C SER A 50 3.49 23.62 1.37
N LEU A 51 4.28 22.75 2.00
CA LEU A 51 3.84 21.45 2.50
C LEU A 51 3.90 21.43 4.03
N ASN A 52 3.10 20.54 4.62
CA ASN A 52 3.10 20.27 6.04
C ASN A 52 3.05 18.75 6.26
N ASP A 53 3.72 18.30 7.31
CA ASP A 53 3.63 16.91 7.76
C ASP A 53 2.48 16.79 8.75
N VAL A 54 1.60 15.79 8.55
CA VAL A 54 0.49 15.52 9.47
C VAL A 54 0.81 14.28 10.28
N HIS A 55 0.94 14.46 11.59
CA HIS A 55 1.21 13.39 12.56
C HIS A 55 -0.05 13.02 13.33
N ILE A 56 -0.40 11.74 13.30
CA ILE A 56 -1.47 11.19 14.14
C ILE A 56 -0.81 10.50 15.33
N VAL A 57 -0.98 11.08 16.52
CA VAL A 57 -0.31 10.68 17.76
C VAL A 57 -1.31 10.03 18.71
N ASN A 58 -1.08 8.77 19.04
CA ASN A 58 -1.82 8.11 20.13
C ASN A 58 -1.23 8.54 21.46
N LEU A 59 -1.97 9.34 22.23
CA LEU A 59 -1.50 9.88 23.51
C LEU A 59 -1.25 8.79 24.56
N SER A 60 -1.81 7.58 24.40
CA SER A 60 -1.50 6.44 25.27
C SER A 60 -0.07 5.93 25.14
N LEU A 61 0.61 6.28 24.03
CA LEU A 61 2.00 5.93 23.74
C LEU A 61 2.95 7.13 23.86
N VAL A 62 2.48 8.21 24.48
CA VAL A 62 3.23 9.43 24.73
C VAL A 62 3.61 9.49 26.20
N SER A 63 4.88 9.78 26.46
CA SER A 63 5.44 9.89 27.81
C SER A 63 5.22 11.27 28.43
N ASP A 64 5.19 12.32 27.62
CA ASP A 64 4.97 13.69 28.06
C ASP A 64 4.27 14.52 26.97
N VAL A 65 3.35 15.40 27.38
CA VAL A 65 2.61 16.30 26.49
C VAL A 65 2.56 17.69 27.12
N GLN A 66 2.97 18.70 26.36
CA GLN A 66 3.01 20.08 26.81
C GLN A 66 2.33 21.01 25.79
N VAL A 67 1.41 21.83 26.26
CA VAL A 67 0.80 22.90 25.45
C VAL A 67 1.73 24.10 25.52
N LYS A 68 2.39 24.43 24.40
CA LYS A 68 3.34 25.55 24.31
C LYS A 68 2.64 26.88 24.00
N ARG A 69 1.60 26.83 23.18
CA ARG A 69 0.79 27.98 22.81
C ARG A 69 -0.66 27.56 22.80
N GLU A 70 -1.48 28.26 23.56
CA GLU A 70 -2.93 28.06 23.54
C GLU A 70 -3.57 29.10 22.61
N VAL A 71 -4.54 28.66 21.81
CA VAL A 71 -5.33 29.53 20.93
C VAL A 71 -6.80 29.43 21.32
N SER A 72 -7.45 30.59 21.48
CA SER A 72 -8.89 30.64 21.73
C SER A 72 -9.66 30.27 20.45
N PRO A 73 -10.76 29.50 20.53
CA PRO A 73 -11.47 28.93 19.37
C PRO A 73 -12.17 29.95 18.45
N THR A 74 -11.95 31.25 18.62
CA THR A 74 -12.65 32.33 17.90
C THR A 74 -12.08 32.65 16.52
N THR A 75 -10.98 32.02 16.07
CA THR A 75 -10.24 32.47 14.87
C THR A 75 -9.92 31.39 13.83
N SER A 76 -10.35 30.14 13.98
CA SER A 76 -10.03 29.10 12.99
C SER A 76 -10.99 29.14 11.80
N GLU A 77 -10.45 29.29 10.58
CA GLU A 77 -11.19 29.08 9.33
C GLU A 77 -11.73 27.64 9.29
N PRO A 78 -13.00 27.43 8.89
CA PRO A 78 -13.56 26.09 8.80
C PRO A 78 -12.76 25.23 7.81
N PRO A 79 -12.60 23.92 8.07
CA PRO A 79 -11.90 23.04 7.15
C PRO A 79 -12.57 23.03 5.78
N GLN A 80 -11.75 22.92 4.73
CA GLN A 80 -12.24 22.85 3.35
C GLN A 80 -13.24 21.70 3.18
N SER A 81 -14.36 21.99 2.52
CA SER A 81 -15.39 20.99 2.24
C SER A 81 -14.82 19.89 1.33
N LEU A 82 -15.02 18.63 1.71
CA LEU A 82 -14.61 17.49 0.88
C LEU A 82 -15.52 17.36 -0.35
N ASN A 83 -14.92 17.08 -1.51
CA ASN A 83 -15.67 16.75 -2.72
C ASN A 83 -16.21 15.30 -2.64
N LEU A 84 -17.43 15.17 -2.11
CA LEU A 84 -18.09 13.87 -1.94
C LEU A 84 -18.31 13.13 -3.27
N GLN A 85 -18.46 13.84 -4.40
CA GLN A 85 -18.65 13.21 -5.70
C GLN A 85 -17.38 12.49 -6.16
N MET A 86 -16.21 13.12 -5.98
CA MET A 86 -14.92 12.50 -6.28
C MET A 86 -14.64 11.30 -5.38
N LEU A 87 -14.94 11.40 -4.09
CA LEU A 87 -14.79 10.29 -3.14
C LEU A 87 -15.68 9.10 -3.54
N ASN A 88 -16.95 9.35 -3.84
CA ASN A 88 -17.87 8.30 -4.29
C ASN A 88 -17.40 7.64 -5.60
N ARG A 89 -16.85 8.42 -6.54
CA ARG A 89 -16.25 7.85 -7.77
C ARG A 89 -15.06 6.94 -7.45
N ARG A 90 -14.15 7.36 -6.57
CA ARG A 90 -13.02 6.53 -6.12
C ARG A 90 -13.50 5.23 -5.49
N VAL A 91 -14.50 5.30 -4.61
CA VAL A 91 -15.10 4.12 -3.96
C VAL A 91 -15.69 3.17 -4.99
N ARG A 92 -16.50 3.66 -5.93
CA ARG A 92 -17.08 2.82 -6.99
C ARG A 92 -16.02 2.14 -7.84
N ASN A 93 -14.99 2.88 -8.28
CA ASN A 93 -13.90 2.33 -9.08
C ASN A 93 -13.16 1.21 -8.33
N GLN A 94 -12.86 1.42 -7.04
CA GLN A 94 -12.19 0.44 -6.19
C GLN A 94 -13.04 -0.83 -5.98
N ILE A 95 -14.36 -0.67 -5.78
CA ILE A 95 -15.28 -1.79 -5.67
C ILE A 95 -15.30 -2.58 -6.98
N GLU A 96 -15.39 -1.89 -8.11
CA GLU A 96 -15.44 -2.52 -9.42
C GLU A 96 -14.15 -3.27 -9.76
N GLU A 97 -12.99 -2.67 -9.50
CA GLU A 97 -11.67 -3.31 -9.67
C GLU A 97 -11.54 -4.58 -8.83
N LYS A 98 -11.93 -4.51 -7.54
CA LYS A 98 -11.91 -5.69 -6.66
C LYS A 98 -12.89 -6.77 -7.12
N LYS A 99 -14.09 -6.40 -7.58
CA LYS A 99 -15.05 -7.35 -8.15
C LYS A 99 -14.46 -8.08 -9.35
N ARG A 100 -13.80 -7.36 -10.27
CA ARG A 100 -13.11 -7.97 -11.43
C ARG A 100 -12.02 -8.94 -11.01
N LEU A 101 -11.24 -8.59 -9.98
CA LEU A 101 -10.17 -9.46 -9.49
C LEU A 101 -10.73 -10.73 -8.82
N VAL A 102 -11.82 -10.61 -8.06
CA VAL A 102 -12.53 -11.77 -7.48
C VAL A 102 -13.10 -12.67 -8.57
N MET A 103 -13.71 -12.09 -9.61
CA MET A 103 -14.18 -12.85 -10.78
C MET A 103 -13.03 -13.58 -11.48
N ALA A 104 -11.88 -12.94 -11.63
CA ALA A 104 -10.71 -13.57 -12.23
C ALA A 104 -10.25 -14.81 -11.45
N LEU A 105 -10.30 -14.76 -10.11
CA LEU A 105 -9.86 -15.83 -9.21
C LEU A 105 -10.94 -16.91 -8.93
N GLN A 106 -11.90 -17.08 -9.84
CA GLN A 106 -12.95 -18.08 -9.67
C GLN A 106 -12.37 -19.51 -9.58
N ALA A 107 -12.94 -20.34 -8.72
CA ALA A 107 -12.46 -21.71 -8.53
C ALA A 107 -12.57 -22.52 -9.84
N GLY A 108 -11.51 -23.23 -10.22
CA GLY A 108 -11.49 -24.09 -11.41
C GLY A 108 -10.87 -23.46 -12.67
N VAL A 109 -10.39 -22.21 -12.63
CA VAL A 109 -9.68 -21.59 -13.77
C VAL A 109 -8.16 -21.71 -13.63
N SER A 110 -7.46 -21.89 -14.76
CA SER A 110 -5.99 -22.03 -14.75
C SER A 110 -5.31 -20.69 -14.42
N PRO A 111 -4.12 -20.71 -13.78
CA PRO A 111 -3.40 -19.48 -13.44
C PRO A 111 -2.98 -18.67 -14.69
N GLU A 112 -2.83 -19.31 -15.84
CA GLU A 112 -2.63 -18.65 -17.13
C GLU A 112 -3.89 -17.88 -17.57
N GLY A 113 -5.05 -18.54 -17.52
CA GLY A 113 -6.34 -17.91 -17.82
C GLY A 113 -6.66 -16.75 -16.89
N GLN A 114 -6.36 -16.88 -15.58
CA GLN A 114 -6.53 -15.81 -14.59
C GLN A 114 -5.73 -14.55 -14.96
N LYS A 115 -4.45 -14.72 -15.34
CA LYS A 115 -3.58 -13.60 -15.75
C LYS A 115 -4.12 -12.90 -17.00
N LEU A 116 -4.56 -13.68 -17.99
CA LEU A 116 -5.14 -13.12 -19.20
C LEU A 116 -6.47 -12.40 -18.92
N PHE A 117 -7.35 -12.99 -18.11
CA PHE A 117 -8.61 -12.37 -17.70
C PHE A 117 -8.36 -11.02 -17.02
N ILE A 118 -7.43 -10.95 -16.07
CA ILE A 118 -7.05 -9.70 -15.41
C ILE A 118 -6.54 -8.68 -16.43
N ALA A 119 -5.68 -9.08 -17.37
CA ALA A 119 -5.14 -8.20 -18.39
C ALA A 119 -6.24 -7.61 -19.30
N ILE A 120 -7.21 -8.43 -19.72
CA ILE A 120 -8.34 -7.99 -20.54
C ILE A 120 -9.29 -7.10 -19.72
N SER A 121 -9.55 -7.45 -18.46
CA SER A 121 -10.46 -6.70 -17.56
C SER A 121 -10.01 -5.26 -17.26
N LYS A 122 -8.73 -4.93 -17.53
CA LYS A 122 -8.19 -3.57 -17.41
C LYS A 122 -8.65 -2.65 -18.54
N THR A 123 -8.82 -3.20 -19.74
CA THR A 123 -9.20 -2.43 -20.94
C THR A 123 -10.68 -2.61 -21.30
N ILE A 124 -11.25 -3.76 -20.99
CA ILE A 124 -12.62 -4.14 -21.36
C ILE A 124 -13.37 -4.52 -20.08
N GLN A 125 -14.54 -3.90 -19.86
CA GLN A 125 -15.34 -4.12 -18.65
C GLN A 125 -16.25 -5.35 -18.77
N ASP A 126 -16.67 -5.65 -19.99
CA ASP A 126 -17.63 -6.71 -20.28
C ASP A 126 -16.91 -8.04 -20.57
N ILE A 127 -16.59 -8.74 -19.48
CA ILE A 127 -15.83 -9.99 -19.48
C ILE A 127 -16.39 -10.94 -18.42
N THR A 128 -16.62 -12.19 -18.81
CA THR A 128 -17.19 -13.22 -17.95
C THR A 128 -16.50 -14.56 -18.16
N TRP A 129 -16.61 -15.44 -17.17
CA TRP A 129 -16.18 -16.84 -17.30
C TRP A 129 -17.34 -17.71 -17.80
N ASN A 130 -17.05 -18.56 -18.77
CA ASN A 130 -17.91 -19.68 -19.17
C ASN A 130 -17.14 -20.98 -18.98
N GLY A 131 -17.22 -21.55 -17.77
CA GLY A 131 -16.38 -22.67 -17.35
C GLY A 131 -14.90 -22.25 -17.37
N ALA A 132 -14.09 -22.95 -18.15
CA ALA A 132 -12.68 -22.60 -18.37
C ALA A 132 -12.47 -21.54 -19.47
N ASN A 133 -13.51 -21.13 -20.19
CA ASN A 133 -13.40 -20.19 -21.30
C ASN A 133 -13.63 -18.76 -20.83
N ILE A 134 -12.93 -17.81 -21.45
CA ILE A 134 -13.13 -16.38 -21.21
C ILE A 134 -14.05 -15.86 -22.31
N VAL A 135 -15.18 -15.26 -21.93
CA VAL A 135 -16.12 -14.64 -22.86
C VAL A 135 -15.99 -13.13 -22.73
N VAL A 136 -15.80 -12.45 -23.86
CA VAL A 136 -15.65 -11.00 -23.95
C VAL A 136 -16.75 -10.45 -24.86
N PHE A 137 -17.47 -9.43 -24.39
CA PHE A 137 -18.62 -8.84 -25.10
C PHE A 137 -19.68 -9.85 -25.56
N ASP A 138 -19.84 -10.98 -24.86
CA ASP A 138 -20.72 -12.12 -25.21
C ASP A 138 -20.50 -12.77 -26.59
N ASN A 139 -19.62 -12.21 -27.43
CA ASN A 139 -19.46 -12.58 -28.84
C ASN A 139 -18.06 -13.14 -29.16
N VAL A 140 -17.08 -12.95 -28.26
CA VAL A 140 -15.72 -13.43 -28.43
C VAL A 140 -15.39 -14.40 -27.30
N THR A 141 -15.01 -15.63 -27.65
CA THR A 141 -14.67 -16.69 -26.68
C THR A 141 -13.21 -17.08 -26.83
N ILE A 142 -12.45 -17.01 -25.75
CA ILE A 142 -11.06 -17.47 -25.67
C ILE A 142 -11.04 -18.80 -24.93
N ARG A 143 -10.55 -19.84 -25.60
CA ARG A 143 -10.45 -21.18 -25.04
C ARG A 143 -9.02 -21.49 -24.59
N PRO A 144 -8.82 -22.34 -23.56
CA PRO A 144 -7.50 -22.92 -23.28
C PRO A 144 -6.92 -23.57 -24.55
N PRO A 145 -5.61 -23.43 -24.85
CA PRO A 145 -4.51 -22.86 -24.05
C PRO A 145 -4.32 -21.32 -24.15
N TYR A 146 -5.39 -20.54 -24.31
CA TYR A 146 -5.39 -19.07 -24.22
C TYR A 146 -4.40 -18.34 -25.15
N LYS A 147 -4.08 -18.96 -26.30
CA LYS A 147 -3.26 -18.35 -27.34
C LYS A 147 -4.10 -17.49 -28.29
N VAL A 148 -3.41 -16.70 -29.11
CA VAL A 148 -4.01 -15.88 -30.17
C VAL A 148 -4.83 -16.68 -31.17
N ASP A 149 -4.46 -17.95 -31.38
CA ASP A 149 -5.16 -18.88 -32.30
C ASP A 149 -6.41 -19.49 -31.66
N ASN A 150 -6.57 -19.41 -30.33
CA ASN A 150 -7.71 -19.95 -29.60
C ASN A 150 -8.78 -18.90 -29.29
N VAL A 151 -8.69 -17.72 -29.91
CA VAL A 151 -9.72 -16.69 -29.88
C VAL A 151 -10.74 -17.02 -30.97
N HIS A 152 -11.99 -17.25 -30.57
CA HIS A 152 -13.08 -17.58 -31.47
C HIS A 152 -14.12 -16.46 -31.44
N GLY A 153 -14.67 -16.09 -32.59
CA GLY A 153 -15.70 -15.05 -32.70
C GLY A 153 -15.83 -14.56 -34.14
N ASN A 154 -16.58 -13.47 -34.31
CA ASN A 154 -16.72 -12.83 -35.62
C ASN A 154 -15.44 -12.04 -35.97
N GLU A 155 -14.69 -12.49 -36.98
CA GLU A 155 -13.41 -11.89 -37.39
C GLU A 155 -13.54 -10.45 -37.91
N ASP A 156 -14.71 -10.11 -38.47
CA ASP A 156 -14.99 -8.78 -38.99
C ASP A 156 -15.30 -7.77 -37.89
N SER A 157 -15.67 -8.25 -36.70
CA SER A 157 -15.99 -7.40 -35.56
C SER A 157 -14.76 -6.67 -35.02
N GLY A 158 -14.90 -5.37 -34.76
CA GLY A 158 -13.89 -4.57 -34.07
C GLY A 158 -13.53 -5.12 -32.69
N ALA A 159 -14.49 -5.78 -32.02
CA ALA A 159 -14.28 -6.42 -30.73
C ALA A 159 -13.28 -7.58 -30.82
N TYR A 160 -13.40 -8.46 -31.82
CA TYR A 160 -12.47 -9.57 -32.04
C TYR A 160 -11.05 -9.08 -32.31
N LYS A 161 -10.90 -8.08 -33.19
CA LYS A 161 -9.61 -7.45 -33.50
C LYS A 161 -8.97 -6.81 -32.26
N HIS A 162 -9.77 -6.17 -31.42
CA HIS A 162 -9.28 -5.58 -30.17
C HIS A 162 -8.84 -6.66 -29.17
N VAL A 163 -9.66 -7.69 -28.93
CA VAL A 163 -9.34 -8.80 -28.03
C VAL A 163 -8.08 -9.52 -28.48
N LYS A 164 -7.94 -9.84 -29.77
CA LYS A 164 -6.74 -10.49 -30.32
C LYS A 164 -5.48 -9.66 -30.06
N LYS A 165 -5.54 -8.34 -30.25
CA LYS A 165 -4.43 -7.42 -29.93
C LYS A 165 -4.08 -7.40 -28.44
N VAL A 166 -5.08 -7.45 -27.56
CA VAL A 166 -4.85 -7.51 -26.10
C VAL A 166 -4.20 -8.84 -25.70
N VAL A 167 -4.64 -9.97 -26.28
CA VAL A 167 -4.04 -11.30 -26.05
C VAL A 167 -2.59 -11.33 -26.56
N GLU A 168 -2.33 -10.83 -27.78
CA GLU A 168 -0.97 -10.71 -28.34
C GLU A 168 -0.05 -9.89 -27.43
N LYS A 169 -0.54 -8.74 -26.95
CA LYS A 169 0.19 -7.90 -26.01
C LYS A 169 0.48 -8.64 -24.70
N HIS A 170 -0.52 -9.33 -24.14
CA HIS A 170 -0.36 -10.08 -22.89
C HIS A 170 0.71 -11.17 -22.99
N ILE A 171 0.76 -11.91 -24.11
CA ILE A 171 1.78 -12.95 -24.33
C ILE A 171 3.17 -12.31 -24.40
N LYS A 172 3.33 -11.20 -25.12
CA LYS A 172 4.61 -10.47 -25.21
C LYS A 172 5.05 -9.94 -23.86
N ASP A 173 4.15 -9.30 -23.11
CA ASP A 173 4.43 -8.74 -21.78
C ASP A 173 4.79 -9.86 -20.78
N THR A 174 4.12 -11.01 -20.86
CA THR A 174 4.40 -12.17 -20.00
C THR A 174 5.75 -12.79 -20.33
N ALA A 175 6.10 -12.94 -21.61
CA ALA A 175 7.41 -13.43 -22.03
C ALA A 175 8.55 -12.50 -21.60
N ALA A 176 8.37 -11.19 -21.74
CA ALA A 176 9.34 -10.19 -21.27
C ALA A 176 9.50 -10.21 -19.75
N SER A 177 8.40 -10.32 -19.00
CA SER A 177 8.42 -10.39 -17.53
C SER A 177 9.14 -11.64 -17.02
N ALA A 178 8.96 -12.78 -17.69
CA ALA A 178 9.64 -14.03 -17.36
C ALA A 178 11.17 -13.94 -17.55
N GLN A 179 11.63 -13.26 -18.61
CA GLN A 179 13.07 -13.04 -18.85
C GLN A 179 13.70 -12.14 -17.77
N VAL A 180 13.00 -11.09 -17.36
CA VAL A 180 13.47 -10.18 -16.30
C VAL A 180 13.55 -10.87 -14.94
N GLN A 181 12.61 -11.76 -14.62
CA GLN A 181 12.65 -12.55 -13.39
C GLN A 181 13.84 -13.53 -13.38
N GLN A 182 14.09 -14.23 -14.48
CA GLN A 182 15.23 -15.15 -14.60
C GLN A 182 16.58 -14.43 -14.48
N GLN A 183 16.72 -13.22 -15.01
CA GLN A 183 17.94 -12.41 -14.86
C GLN A 183 18.16 -11.93 -13.42
N ARG A 184 17.10 -11.59 -12.69
CA ARG A 184 17.21 -11.19 -11.27
C ARG A 184 17.63 -12.35 -10.37
N GLU A 185 17.16 -13.57 -10.66
CA GLU A 185 17.52 -14.77 -9.87
C GLU A 185 18.98 -15.19 -10.10
N GLN A 186 19.55 -14.97 -11.29
CA GLN A 186 20.95 -15.27 -11.57
C GLN A 186 21.94 -14.28 -10.91
N GLN A 187 21.51 -13.07 -10.56
CA GLN A 187 22.34 -12.06 -9.88
C GLN A 187 22.34 -12.19 -8.34
N GLN A 188 21.58 -13.13 -7.77
CA GLN A 188 21.47 -13.35 -6.31
C GLN A 188 22.14 -14.66 -5.82
N GLN A 189 23.23 -15.12 -6.44
CA GLN A 189 24.04 -16.17 -5.80
C GLN A 189 24.84 -15.59 -4.62
N PRO A 190 24.72 -16.16 -3.39
CA PRO A 190 25.58 -15.77 -2.29
C PRO A 190 27.02 -16.22 -2.58
N GLN A 191 27.96 -15.27 -2.55
CA GLN A 191 29.39 -15.59 -2.58
C GLN A 191 29.70 -16.51 -1.40
N LYS A 192 29.98 -17.80 -1.66
CA LYS A 192 30.59 -18.70 -0.68
C LYS A 192 32.02 -18.22 -0.41
N GLY A 193 32.14 -17.24 0.49
CA GLY A 193 33.42 -16.84 1.06
C GLY A 193 34.02 -18.00 1.84
N LYS A 194 35.25 -18.39 1.48
CA LYS A 194 36.10 -19.29 2.25
C LYS A 194 36.16 -18.80 3.70
N VAL A 195 35.72 -19.63 4.65
CA VAL A 195 35.96 -19.40 6.07
C VAL A 195 37.46 -19.61 6.31
N PRO A 196 38.22 -18.64 6.86
CA PRO A 196 39.57 -18.91 7.29
C PRO A 196 39.51 -19.82 8.53
N LEU A 197 40.26 -20.91 8.49
CA LEU A 197 40.47 -21.81 9.62
C LEU A 197 41.24 -21.04 10.70
N PHE A 198 40.56 -20.64 11.78
CA PHE A 198 41.18 -19.98 12.92
C PHE A 198 41.64 -21.05 13.93
N GLU A 199 42.95 -21.22 14.07
CA GLU A 199 43.56 -22.08 15.08
C GLU A 199 43.23 -21.58 16.50
N SER A 200 42.72 -22.49 17.33
CA SER A 200 42.40 -22.24 18.74
C SER A 200 43.67 -22.16 19.59
N LYS A 201 44.00 -20.97 20.10
CA LYS A 201 44.84 -20.84 21.29
C LYS A 201 43.97 -20.82 22.55
N LYS A 202 44.22 -21.80 23.43
CA LYS A 202 43.71 -21.88 24.80
C LYS A 202 44.16 -20.66 25.61
N GLY A 203 43.25 -20.03 26.33
CA GLY A 203 43.54 -18.90 27.22
C GLY A 203 42.37 -18.58 28.15
N ASP A 204 42.56 -19.01 29.40
CA ASP A 204 41.86 -18.84 30.67
C ASP A 204 40.53 -18.09 30.89
N ARG A 205 39.86 -18.65 31.91
CA ARG A 205 38.62 -18.29 32.60
C ARG A 205 38.61 -16.85 33.11
N SER A 206 37.48 -16.16 32.97
CA SER A 206 36.82 -15.46 34.08
C SER A 206 35.41 -14.97 33.73
N ASN A 207 34.60 -14.85 34.79
CA ASN A 207 33.16 -14.70 34.84
C ASN A 207 32.56 -13.48 34.11
N GLY A 208 31.42 -13.66 33.47
CA GLY A 208 30.59 -12.56 32.95
C GLY A 208 29.16 -12.99 32.61
N LEU A 209 28.20 -12.47 33.37
CA LEU A 209 26.76 -12.72 33.31
C LEU A 209 26.16 -12.59 31.89
N PHE A 210 25.45 -13.62 31.45
CA PHE A 210 24.77 -13.70 30.16
C PHE A 210 23.42 -12.94 30.20
N LYS A 211 23.38 -11.68 29.74
CA LYS A 211 22.12 -10.97 29.44
C LYS A 211 21.67 -11.29 28.01
N ARG A 212 20.60 -12.08 27.89
CA ARG A 212 19.91 -12.34 26.61
C ARG A 212 19.25 -11.05 26.11
N ARG A 213 19.75 -10.47 25.01
CA ARG A 213 19.01 -9.51 24.17
C ARG A 213 18.32 -10.31 23.06
N ASN A 214 17.00 -10.49 23.19
CA ASN A 214 16.17 -10.91 22.07
C ASN A 214 15.94 -9.69 21.17
N HIS A 215 16.60 -9.65 20.02
CA HIS A 215 16.24 -8.75 18.93
C HIS A 215 15.26 -9.48 18.01
N CYS A 216 13.96 -9.27 18.22
CA CYS A 216 12.95 -9.53 17.19
C CYS A 216 12.80 -8.25 16.37
N LYS A 217 13.35 -8.25 15.15
CA LYS A 217 12.98 -7.26 14.13
C LYS A 217 11.60 -7.66 13.61
N ILE A 218 10.59 -6.85 13.90
CA ILE A 218 9.30 -6.93 13.24
C ILE A 218 9.35 -5.87 12.15
N ASP A 219 9.65 -6.29 10.93
CA ASP A 219 9.55 -5.45 9.74
C ASP A 219 8.06 -5.28 9.41
N THR A 220 7.47 -4.15 9.79
CA THR A 220 6.15 -3.74 9.30
C THR A 220 6.31 -3.00 7.97
N PRO A 221 5.55 -3.36 6.91
CA PRO A 221 5.64 -2.69 5.63
C PRO A 221 5.08 -1.26 5.72
N VAL A 222 5.88 -0.30 5.24
CA VAL A 222 5.48 1.09 5.01
C VAL A 222 4.41 1.08 3.91
N ILE A 223 3.19 1.50 4.25
CA ILE A 223 2.13 1.73 3.28
C ILE A 223 2.36 3.13 2.70
N ASP A 224 2.89 3.16 1.48
CA ASP A 224 3.09 4.38 0.70
C ASP A 224 1.71 4.89 0.20
N ILE A 225 1.16 5.91 0.87
CA ILE A 225 -0.02 6.63 0.37
C ILE A 225 0.49 7.71 -0.57
N GLY A 226 0.63 7.34 -1.85
CA GLY A 226 0.89 8.28 -2.93
C GLY A 226 -0.28 9.24 -3.10
N ILE A 227 -0.11 10.49 -2.67
CA ILE A 227 -0.95 11.61 -3.07
C ILE A 227 -0.43 12.07 -4.44
N LEU A 228 -1.13 11.68 -5.50
CA LEU A 228 -1.00 12.30 -6.82
C LEU A 228 -1.97 13.49 -6.89
N ASN A 229 -1.40 14.64 -7.27
CA ASN A 229 -2.03 15.95 -7.48
C ASN A 229 -3.35 15.89 -8.26
#